data_AF-A0A1Z5SIH5-F1
#
_entry.id   AF-A0A1Z5SIH5-F1
#
_cell.length_a   1.000
_cell.length_b   1.000
_cell.length_c   1.000
_cell.angle_alpha   90.00
_cell.angle_beta   90.00
_cell.angle_gamma   90.00
#
_symmetry.space_group_name_H-M   'P 1'
#
loop_
_entity.id
_entity.type
_entity.pdbx_description
1 polymer ?
#
loop_
_entity_poly.entity_id
_entity_poly.type
_entity_poly.pdbx_seq_one_letter_code
_entity_poly.pdbx_strand_id
1 'polypeptide(L)'
;MTEFRPGRFQILPPIVKNLIIINSIMAFAQFVLGRFGIDLSDYLGLHHWKSVYFKPWQYITHMFMHGSYNDVNGTIMHLFSNMFALWMFGSILENVWGAKRFLTFYVVCGLGAAALHMGVLAYEYKVIEQAFTHYQQNPTIDQFNLFLNQRVRLSGNPLSLQLYQVAKDWGNLPSQDLANESISAINQYLHGTTYMPTGQYFPGIYDEATVGASGAVFGILFAFGYLFPNTLLYLYFLVPIKAKYVVAAYALFELYAGIQNSAGDNVAHFAHLGGMLVGFILLKIWNKQNRKHFY
;
A
#
# COMPACT_ATOMS: atom_id res chain seq x y z
N MET A 1 -8.57 -10.41 39.92
CA MET A 1 -7.27 -10.17 39.27
C MET A 1 -6.80 -11.51 38.70
N THR A 2 -7.00 -11.76 37.41
CA THR A 2 -6.54 -13.00 36.77
C THR A 2 -5.06 -12.89 36.51
N GLU A 3 -4.27 -13.69 37.22
CA GLU A 3 -2.83 -13.81 37.05
C GLU A 3 -2.48 -14.08 35.57
N PHE A 4 -1.64 -13.22 35.01
CA PHE A 4 -0.97 -13.50 33.74
C PHE A 4 -0.03 -14.69 33.97
N ARG A 5 -0.40 -15.87 33.47
CA ARG A 5 0.49 -17.01 33.37
C ARG A 5 1.18 -16.93 32.01
N PRO A 6 2.52 -16.78 31.94
CA PRO A 6 3.23 -16.88 30.66
C PRO A 6 2.95 -18.26 30.07
N GLY A 7 2.28 -18.31 28.92
CA GLY A 7 2.15 -19.54 28.16
C GLY A 7 3.52 -20.04 27.70
N ARG A 8 3.65 -21.35 27.43
CA ARG A 8 4.84 -21.87 26.72
C ARG A 8 4.99 -21.14 25.39
N PHE A 9 6.22 -20.82 25.00
CA PHE A 9 6.51 -20.21 23.70
C PHE A 9 5.90 -21.04 22.57
N GLN A 10 5.12 -20.39 21.70
CA GLN A 10 4.48 -21.03 20.55
C GLN A 10 5.16 -20.54 19.26
N ILE A 11 5.56 -21.48 18.41
CA ILE A 11 6.14 -21.17 17.09
C ILE A 11 5.10 -20.49 16.18
N LEU A 12 3.82 -20.82 16.37
CA LEU A 12 2.71 -20.26 15.62
C LEU A 12 1.60 -19.83 16.59
N PRO A 13 1.78 -18.69 17.27
CA PRO A 13 0.79 -18.14 18.21
C PRO A 13 -0.57 -17.89 17.54
N PRO A 14 -1.68 -17.87 18.32
CA PRO A 14 -3.02 -17.92 17.76
C PRO A 14 -3.38 -16.75 16.83
N ILE A 15 -3.00 -15.51 17.14
CA ILE A 15 -3.36 -14.36 16.28
C ILE A 15 -2.54 -14.38 15.00
N VAL A 16 -1.21 -14.55 15.09
CA VAL A 16 -0.34 -14.70 13.91
C VAL A 16 -0.85 -15.81 13.00
N LYS A 17 -1.18 -16.99 13.57
CA LYS A 17 -1.76 -18.10 12.82
C LYS A 17 -3.02 -17.70 12.05
N ASN A 18 -3.96 -17.08 12.75
CA ASN A 18 -5.26 -16.72 12.18
C ASN A 18 -5.10 -15.66 11.09
N LEU A 19 -4.23 -14.68 11.28
CA LEU A 19 -3.93 -13.66 10.27
C LEU A 19 -3.32 -14.30 9.02
N ILE A 20 -2.38 -15.24 9.15
CA ILE A 20 -1.80 -15.95 8.01
C ILE A 20 -2.87 -16.74 7.26
N ILE A 21 -3.73 -17.47 7.98
CA ILE A 21 -4.82 -18.26 7.38
C ILE A 21 -5.79 -17.35 6.62
N ILE A 22 -6.27 -16.27 7.26
CA ILE A 22 -7.25 -15.36 6.64
C ILE A 22 -6.67 -14.72 5.38
N ASN A 23 -5.44 -14.21 5.43
CA ASN A 23 -4.80 -13.61 4.27
C ASN A 23 -4.58 -14.60 3.12
N SER A 24 -4.23 -15.86 3.45
CA SER A 24 -4.08 -16.91 2.45
C SER A 24 -5.42 -17.28 1.80
N ILE A 25 -6.50 -17.36 2.58
CA ILE A 25 -7.86 -17.59 2.08
C ILE A 25 -8.31 -16.45 1.19
N MET A 26 -8.08 -15.19 1.60
CA MET A 26 -8.43 -14.01 0.80
C MET A 26 -7.65 -13.96 -0.51
N ALA A 27 -6.35 -14.25 -0.49
CA ALA A 27 -5.55 -14.34 -1.71
C ALA A 27 -6.07 -15.43 -2.66
N PHE A 28 -6.42 -16.60 -2.13
CA PHE A 28 -7.05 -17.65 -2.92
C PHE A 28 -8.41 -17.21 -3.50
N ALA A 29 -9.23 -16.53 -2.70
CA ALA A 29 -10.52 -15.99 -3.15
C ALA A 29 -10.35 -14.95 -4.28
N GLN A 30 -9.32 -14.09 -4.23
CA GLN A 30 -9.02 -13.16 -5.32
C GLN A 30 -8.75 -13.92 -6.63
N PHE A 31 -7.96 -14.99 -6.58
CA PHE A 31 -7.66 -15.78 -7.77
C PHE A 31 -8.90 -16.49 -8.32
N VAL A 32 -9.73 -17.09 -7.46
CA VAL A 32 -10.93 -17.80 -7.89
C VAL A 32 -11.94 -16.83 -8.48
N LEU A 33 -12.30 -15.77 -7.77
CA LEU A 33 -13.32 -14.81 -8.20
C LEU A 33 -12.86 -13.97 -9.40
N GLY A 34 -11.56 -13.68 -9.51
CA GLY A 34 -10.98 -13.04 -10.68
C GLY A 34 -11.17 -13.83 -11.97
N ARG A 35 -11.21 -15.18 -11.91
CA ARG A 35 -11.55 -16.01 -13.09
C ARG A 35 -13.00 -15.85 -13.54
N PHE A 36 -13.89 -15.40 -12.66
CA PHE A 36 -15.28 -15.07 -12.97
C PHE A 36 -15.46 -13.58 -13.31
N GLY A 37 -14.38 -12.82 -13.48
CA GLY A 37 -14.43 -11.39 -13.78
C GLY A 37 -14.75 -10.49 -12.59
N ILE A 38 -14.63 -11.01 -11.35
CA ILE A 38 -14.88 -10.25 -10.12
C ILE A 38 -13.52 -9.92 -9.49
N ASP A 39 -13.09 -8.66 -9.58
CA ASP A 39 -11.93 -8.19 -8.84
C ASP A 39 -12.35 -7.84 -7.41
N LEU A 40 -11.93 -8.65 -6.43
CA LEU A 40 -12.21 -8.36 -5.03
C LEU A 40 -11.58 -7.04 -4.55
N SER A 41 -10.53 -6.55 -5.20
CA SER A 41 -9.84 -5.30 -4.84
C SER A 41 -10.75 -4.10 -5.06
N ASP A 42 -11.70 -4.16 -6.01
CA ASP A 42 -12.70 -3.12 -6.25
C ASP A 42 -13.66 -2.97 -5.06
N TYR A 43 -13.87 -4.06 -4.30
CA TYR A 43 -14.81 -4.08 -3.17
C TYR A 43 -14.11 -3.91 -1.82
N LEU A 44 -12.93 -4.51 -1.67
CA LEU A 44 -12.25 -4.69 -0.39
C LEU A 44 -10.90 -3.98 -0.30
N GLY A 45 -10.29 -3.60 -1.42
CA GLY A 45 -9.08 -2.78 -1.45
C GLY A 45 -9.36 -1.33 -1.06
N LEU A 46 -8.36 -0.63 -0.54
CA LEU A 46 -8.51 0.75 -0.10
C LEU A 46 -8.36 1.70 -1.28
N HIS A 47 -9.51 2.21 -1.74
CA HIS A 47 -9.59 3.23 -2.77
C HIS A 47 -9.53 4.63 -2.15
N HIS A 48 -9.10 5.61 -2.94
CA HIS A 48 -9.17 7.01 -2.51
C HIS A 48 -10.64 7.46 -2.43
N TRP A 49 -11.02 8.36 -1.50
CA TRP A 49 -12.43 8.76 -1.31
C TRP A 49 -13.08 9.47 -2.50
N LYS A 50 -12.28 9.86 -3.51
CA LYS A 50 -12.78 10.40 -4.79
C LYS A 50 -13.16 9.31 -5.79
N SER A 51 -12.76 8.06 -5.55
CA SER A 51 -13.11 6.91 -6.37
C SER A 51 -14.59 6.58 -6.26
N VAL A 52 -15.15 6.07 -7.36
CA VAL A 52 -16.49 5.45 -7.36
C VAL A 52 -16.52 4.13 -6.57
N TYR A 53 -15.37 3.46 -6.44
CA TYR A 53 -15.22 2.22 -5.70
C TYR A 53 -15.08 2.41 -4.20
N PHE A 54 -14.78 3.62 -3.71
CA PHE A 54 -14.55 3.85 -2.29
C PHE A 54 -15.72 3.43 -1.41
N LYS A 55 -15.40 2.71 -0.33
CA LYS A 55 -16.32 2.28 0.72
C LYS A 55 -15.63 2.34 2.09
N PRO A 56 -16.30 2.80 3.17
CA PRO A 56 -15.66 3.00 4.48
C PRO A 56 -15.01 1.75 5.09
N TRP A 57 -15.53 0.54 4.84
CA TRP A 57 -14.96 -0.70 5.38
C TRP A 57 -13.59 -1.04 4.81
N GLN A 58 -13.21 -0.44 3.68
CA GLN A 58 -11.94 -0.68 3.00
C GLN A 58 -10.73 -0.34 3.86
N TYR A 59 -10.85 0.59 4.81
CA TYR A 59 -9.81 0.86 5.81
C TYR A 59 -9.43 -0.38 6.63
N ILE A 60 -10.32 -1.35 6.80
CA ILE A 60 -10.03 -2.61 7.48
C ILE A 60 -9.78 -3.71 6.46
N THR A 61 -10.63 -3.84 5.44
CA THR A 61 -10.60 -5.01 4.54
C THR A 61 -9.37 -5.05 3.65
N HIS A 62 -8.77 -3.90 3.30
CA HIS A 62 -7.58 -3.86 2.45
C HIS A 62 -6.38 -4.58 3.10
N MET A 63 -6.34 -4.64 4.43
CA MET A 63 -5.31 -5.32 5.20
C MET A 63 -5.29 -6.84 4.95
N PHE A 64 -6.33 -7.37 4.29
CA PHE A 64 -6.47 -8.79 3.97
C PHE A 64 -6.36 -9.11 2.48
N MET A 65 -6.15 -8.09 1.64
CA MET A 65 -6.02 -8.20 0.19
C MET A 65 -4.55 -8.21 -0.21
N HIS A 66 -4.18 -8.88 -1.30
CA HIS A 66 -2.77 -8.98 -1.73
C HIS A 66 -2.68 -9.01 -3.25
N GLY A 67 -1.99 -8.02 -3.84
CA GLY A 67 -1.68 -8.01 -5.27
C GLY A 67 -2.92 -8.00 -6.18
N SER A 68 -2.81 -8.61 -7.34
CA SER A 68 -3.87 -8.68 -8.37
C SER A 68 -4.06 -10.12 -8.83
N TYR A 69 -5.30 -10.50 -9.12
CA TYR A 69 -5.62 -11.83 -9.65
C TYR A 69 -5.00 -12.10 -11.03
N ASN A 70 -4.63 -11.05 -11.77
CA ASN A 70 -3.95 -11.14 -13.06
C ASN A 70 -2.43 -11.30 -12.93
N ASP A 71 -1.83 -10.90 -11.81
CA ASP A 71 -0.41 -11.10 -11.51
C ASP A 71 -0.23 -12.12 -10.38
N VAL A 72 -0.26 -13.39 -10.77
CA VAL A 72 -0.15 -14.52 -9.82
C VAL A 72 1.19 -14.51 -9.08
N ASN A 73 2.29 -14.25 -9.79
CA ASN A 73 3.63 -14.31 -9.20
C ASN A 73 3.87 -13.15 -8.24
N GLY A 74 3.52 -11.92 -8.65
CA GLY A 74 3.61 -10.74 -7.78
C GLY A 74 2.72 -10.88 -6.55
N THR A 75 1.49 -11.39 -6.72
CA THR A 75 0.57 -11.64 -5.61
C THR A 75 1.11 -12.67 -4.61
N ILE A 76 1.61 -13.81 -5.09
CA ILE A 76 2.17 -14.85 -4.23
C ILE A 76 3.41 -14.32 -3.49
N MET A 77 4.31 -13.61 -4.19
CA MET A 77 5.50 -13.03 -3.56
C MET A 77 5.15 -11.96 -2.52
N HIS A 78 4.15 -11.13 -2.81
CA HIS A 78 3.67 -10.10 -1.89
C HIS A 78 3.02 -10.73 -0.65
N LEU A 79 2.16 -11.74 -0.82
CA LEU A 79 1.58 -12.50 0.30
C LEU A 79 2.68 -13.20 1.11
N PHE A 80 3.59 -13.91 0.45
CA PHE A 80 4.66 -14.65 1.10
C PHE A 80 5.53 -13.74 1.96
N SER A 81 6.02 -12.62 1.40
CA SER A 81 6.89 -11.70 2.14
C SER A 81 6.18 -11.09 3.36
N ASN A 82 4.90 -10.71 3.23
CA ASN A 82 4.09 -10.22 4.35
C ASN A 82 3.91 -11.29 5.43
N MET A 83 3.45 -12.49 5.05
CA MET A 83 3.14 -13.55 6.00
C MET A 83 4.40 -14.13 6.64
N PHE A 84 5.52 -14.17 5.92
CA PHE A 84 6.82 -14.55 6.44
C PHE A 84 7.33 -13.57 7.50
N ALA A 85 7.26 -12.26 7.23
CA ALA A 85 7.63 -11.24 8.21
C ALA A 85 6.68 -11.23 9.42
N LEU A 86 5.37 -11.37 9.19
CA LEU A 86 4.37 -11.50 10.25
C LEU A 86 4.65 -12.71 11.14
N TRP A 87 4.96 -13.87 10.55
CA TRP A 87 5.32 -15.06 11.31
C TRP A 87 6.63 -14.86 12.08
N MET A 88 7.71 -14.44 11.40
CA MET A 88 9.04 -14.34 11.97
C MET A 88 9.10 -13.35 13.15
N PHE A 89 8.60 -12.13 12.95
CA PHE A 89 8.70 -11.06 13.94
C PHE A 89 7.46 -10.98 14.82
N GLY A 90 6.28 -11.19 14.23
CA GLY A 90 5.02 -11.11 14.95
C GLY A 90 4.86 -12.25 15.96
N SER A 91 5.35 -13.47 15.69
CA SER A 91 5.28 -14.56 16.67
C SER A 91 6.04 -14.24 17.95
N ILE A 92 7.20 -13.59 17.85
CA ILE A 92 7.99 -13.17 19.03
C ILE A 92 7.21 -12.13 19.83
N LEU A 93 6.64 -11.12 19.15
CA LEU A 93 5.85 -10.08 19.81
C LEU A 93 4.57 -10.63 20.44
N GLU A 94 3.85 -11.55 19.79
CA GLU A 94 2.64 -12.15 20.35
C GLU A 94 2.95 -13.01 21.59
N ASN A 95 4.04 -13.77 21.58
CA ASN A 95 4.45 -14.54 22.76
C ASN A 95 4.79 -13.64 23.96
N VAL A 96 5.37 -12.46 23.70
CA VAL A 96 5.75 -11.51 24.76
C VAL A 96 4.55 -10.69 25.24
N TRP A 97 3.69 -10.22 24.34
CA TRP A 97 2.59 -9.33 24.69
C TRP A 97 1.26 -10.02 24.99
N GLY A 98 1.13 -11.27 24.55
CA GLY A 98 -0.15 -11.98 24.50
C GLY A 98 -1.03 -11.54 23.32
N ALA A 99 -1.96 -12.42 22.96
CA ALA A 99 -2.84 -12.30 21.80
C ALA A 99 -3.57 -10.96 21.69
N LYS A 100 -4.22 -10.50 22.77
CA LYS A 100 -5.04 -9.28 22.74
C LYS A 100 -4.21 -8.04 22.39
N ARG A 101 -3.06 -7.87 23.06
CA ARG A 101 -2.21 -6.69 22.87
C ARG A 101 -1.53 -6.71 21.51
N PHE A 102 -1.09 -7.89 21.04
CA PHE A 102 -0.57 -8.06 19.69
C PHE A 102 -1.61 -7.71 18.62
N LEU A 103 -2.84 -8.22 18.73
CA LEU A 103 -3.91 -7.91 17.78
C LEU A 103 -4.23 -6.40 17.76
N THR A 104 -4.32 -5.76 18.93
CA THR A 104 -4.50 -4.30 19.01
C THR A 104 -3.36 -3.57 18.31
N PHE A 105 -2.11 -3.99 18.54
CA PHE A 105 -0.95 -3.39 17.88
C PHE A 105 -1.05 -3.51 16.35
N TYR A 106 -1.33 -4.72 15.85
CA TYR A 106 -1.45 -5.01 14.41
C TYR A 106 -2.54 -4.14 13.76
N VAL A 107 -3.74 -4.12 14.32
CA VAL A 107 -4.86 -3.35 13.77
C VAL A 107 -4.59 -1.84 13.80
N VAL A 108 -4.07 -1.31 14.91
CA VAL A 108 -3.78 0.13 15.01
C VAL A 108 -2.69 0.54 14.03
N CYS A 109 -1.63 -0.27 13.86
CA CYS A 109 -0.60 0.02 12.86
C CYS A 109 -1.14 -0.02 11.43
N GLY A 110 -1.99 -1.00 11.09
CA GLY A 110 -2.61 -1.08 9.77
C GLY A 110 -3.55 0.09 9.48
N LEU A 111 -4.44 0.44 10.41
CA LEU A 111 -5.35 1.58 10.26
C LEU A 111 -4.60 2.91 10.20
N GLY A 112 -3.58 3.09 11.03
CA GLY A 112 -2.76 4.30 11.02
C GLY A 112 -1.93 4.43 9.74
N ALA A 113 -1.37 3.32 9.24
CA ALA A 113 -0.69 3.27 7.95
C ALA A 113 -1.64 3.66 6.81
N ALA A 114 -2.84 3.09 6.78
CA ALA A 114 -3.87 3.41 5.80
C ALA A 114 -4.26 4.90 5.84
N ALA A 115 -4.49 5.46 7.02
CA ALA A 115 -4.84 6.87 7.17
C ALA A 115 -3.71 7.81 6.68
N LEU A 116 -2.45 7.50 7.01
CA LEU A 116 -1.30 8.28 6.54
C LEU A 116 -1.12 8.15 5.03
N HIS A 117 -1.26 6.95 4.48
CA HIS A 117 -1.17 6.71 3.05
C HIS A 117 -2.27 7.46 2.28
N MET A 118 -3.50 7.43 2.77
CA MET A 118 -4.61 8.21 2.20
C MET A 118 -4.34 9.71 2.22
N GLY A 119 -3.68 10.21 3.28
CA GLY A 119 -3.21 11.60 3.33
C GLY A 119 -2.16 11.92 2.26
N VAL A 120 -1.24 11.00 1.99
CA VAL A 120 -0.25 11.14 0.91
C VAL A 120 -0.93 11.15 -0.45
N LEU A 121 -1.81 10.19 -0.74
CA LEU A 121 -2.57 10.15 -2.00
C LEU A 121 -3.37 11.43 -2.21
N ALA A 122 -4.03 11.94 -1.16
CA ALA A 122 -4.77 13.19 -1.23
C ALA A 122 -3.89 14.40 -1.58
N TYR A 123 -2.67 14.44 -1.06
CA TYR A 123 -1.70 15.46 -1.41
C TYR A 123 -1.23 15.32 -2.87
N GLU A 124 -0.85 14.11 -3.29
CA GLU A 124 -0.42 13.83 -4.66
C GLU A 124 -1.51 14.21 -5.67
N TYR A 125 -2.75 13.78 -5.44
CA TYR A 125 -3.88 14.09 -6.31
C TYR A 125 -4.19 15.58 -6.35
N LYS A 126 -4.11 16.28 -5.22
CA LYS A 126 -4.27 17.74 -5.21
C LYS A 126 -3.22 18.44 -6.08
N VAL A 127 -1.97 17.99 -6.05
CA VAL A 127 -0.90 18.56 -6.89
C VAL A 127 -1.18 18.31 -8.38
N ILE A 128 -1.66 17.11 -8.74
CA ILE A 128 -2.03 16.79 -10.13
C ILE A 128 -3.23 17.63 -10.58
N GLU A 129 -4.27 17.77 -9.77
CA GLU A 129 -5.45 18.59 -10.08
C GLU A 129 -5.10 20.06 -10.29
N GLN A 130 -4.20 20.61 -9.46
CA GLN A 130 -3.72 21.99 -9.63
C GLN A 130 -2.95 22.16 -10.94
N ALA A 131 -2.08 21.22 -11.28
CA ALA A 131 -1.36 21.23 -12.55
C ALA A 131 -2.34 21.10 -13.74
N PHE A 132 -3.37 20.27 -13.62
CA PHE A 132 -4.39 20.11 -14.65
C PHE A 132 -5.22 21.38 -14.83
N THR A 133 -5.64 22.02 -13.72
CA THR A 133 -6.37 23.29 -13.75
C THR A 133 -5.55 24.39 -14.44
N HIS A 134 -4.25 24.45 -14.18
CA HIS A 134 -3.36 25.40 -14.84
C HIS A 134 -3.23 25.12 -16.34
N TYR A 135 -3.04 23.85 -16.70
CA TYR A 135 -2.96 23.40 -18.09
C TYR A 135 -4.23 23.76 -18.89
N GLN A 136 -5.42 23.58 -18.30
CA GLN A 136 -6.71 23.90 -18.94
C GLN A 136 -6.85 25.38 -19.34
N GLN A 137 -6.14 26.30 -18.69
CA GLN A 137 -6.23 27.73 -18.99
C GLN A 137 -5.52 28.12 -20.30
N ASN A 138 -4.49 27.36 -20.71
CA ASN A 138 -3.72 27.65 -21.91
C ASN A 138 -3.11 26.36 -22.51
N PRO A 139 -3.93 25.43 -23.03
CA PRO A 139 -3.44 24.12 -23.45
C PRO A 139 -2.49 24.25 -24.64
N THR A 140 -1.24 23.85 -24.42
CA THR A 140 -0.19 23.77 -25.46
C THR A 140 0.51 22.42 -25.38
N ILE A 141 1.06 21.96 -26.50
CA ILE A 141 1.79 20.68 -26.55
C ILE A 141 2.97 20.63 -25.57
N ASP A 142 3.69 21.75 -25.39
CA ASP A 142 4.81 21.82 -24.45
C ASP A 142 4.36 21.66 -22.99
N GLN A 143 3.26 22.33 -22.61
CA GLN A 143 2.68 22.17 -21.28
C GLN A 143 2.08 20.78 -21.08
N PHE A 144 1.50 20.19 -22.13
CA PHE A 144 0.99 18.82 -22.06
C PHE A 144 2.12 17.83 -21.83
N ASN A 145 3.20 17.89 -22.61
CA ASN A 145 4.40 17.06 -22.42
C ASN A 145 5.02 17.25 -21.03
N LEU A 146 5.04 18.50 -20.52
CA LEU A 146 5.48 18.78 -19.16
C LEU A 146 4.58 18.13 -18.11
N PHE A 147 3.25 18.18 -18.29
CA PHE A 147 2.29 17.49 -17.44
C PHE A 147 2.54 15.98 -17.46
N LEU A 148 2.68 15.37 -18.64
CA LEU A 148 2.94 13.92 -18.77
C LEU A 148 4.21 13.51 -18.03
N ASN A 149 5.32 14.20 -18.28
CA ASN A 149 6.62 13.89 -17.69
C ASN A 149 6.65 14.07 -16.16
N GLN A 150 5.84 14.98 -15.62
CA GLN A 150 5.87 15.32 -14.19
C GLN A 150 4.76 14.67 -13.36
N ARG A 151 3.64 14.25 -13.97
CA ARG A 151 2.40 13.90 -13.26
C ARG A 151 1.81 12.57 -13.69
N VAL A 152 2.23 12.00 -14.82
CA VAL A 152 1.67 10.75 -15.33
C VAL A 152 2.67 9.62 -15.11
N ARG A 153 2.24 8.59 -14.38
CA ARG A 153 3.03 7.37 -14.22
C ARG A 153 2.62 6.41 -15.34
N LEU A 154 3.61 5.89 -16.06
CA LEU A 154 3.39 4.77 -16.98
C LEU A 154 3.22 3.50 -16.16
N SER A 155 1.99 3.12 -15.85
CA SER A 155 1.65 2.04 -14.90
C SER A 155 0.87 0.87 -15.51
N GLY A 156 1.01 0.62 -16.81
CA GLY A 156 0.19 -0.38 -17.52
C GLY A 156 -1.30 -0.03 -17.61
N ASN A 157 -1.73 1.08 -16.98
CA ASN A 157 -3.07 1.65 -17.11
C ASN A 157 -3.28 2.09 -18.58
N PRO A 158 -4.30 1.56 -19.29
CA PRO A 158 -4.59 1.95 -20.68
C PRO A 158 -4.80 3.45 -20.89
N LEU A 159 -5.33 4.15 -19.88
CA LEU A 159 -5.57 5.60 -19.94
C LEU A 159 -4.25 6.39 -19.88
N SER A 160 -3.22 5.85 -19.20
CA SER A 160 -1.88 6.44 -19.25
C SER A 160 -1.30 6.34 -20.67
N LEU A 161 -1.47 5.21 -21.35
CA LEU A 161 -0.99 5.02 -22.73
C LEU A 161 -1.72 5.93 -23.72
N GLN A 162 -3.03 6.12 -23.53
CA GLN A 162 -3.84 7.03 -24.33
C GLN A 162 -3.29 8.46 -24.27
N LEU A 163 -2.85 8.94 -23.10
CA LEU A 163 -2.26 10.27 -22.96
C LEU A 163 -1.01 10.47 -23.83
N TYR A 164 -0.10 9.49 -23.82
CA TYR A 164 1.10 9.53 -24.66
C TYR A 164 0.77 9.44 -26.15
N GLN A 165 -0.28 8.70 -26.51
CA GLN A 165 -0.76 8.64 -27.89
C GLN A 165 -1.30 10.00 -28.36
N VAL A 166 -2.13 10.66 -27.55
CA VAL A 166 -2.61 12.03 -27.84
C VAL A 166 -1.44 13.01 -27.98
N ALA A 167 -0.44 12.93 -27.11
CA ALA A 167 0.75 13.80 -27.19
C ALA A 167 1.53 13.58 -28.50
N LYS A 168 1.68 12.32 -28.92
CA LYS A 168 2.33 11.96 -30.17
C LYS A 168 1.56 12.50 -31.37
N ASP A 169 0.25 12.31 -31.42
CA ASP A 169 -0.59 12.76 -32.53
C ASP A 169 -0.61 14.28 -32.62
N TRP A 170 -0.67 14.96 -31.46
CA TRP A 170 -0.63 16.41 -31.39
C TRP A 170 0.72 17.01 -31.79
N GLY A 171 1.83 16.36 -31.42
CA GLY A 171 3.16 16.75 -31.88
C GLY A 171 3.34 16.62 -33.40
N ASN A 172 2.66 15.66 -34.03
CA ASN A 172 2.73 15.46 -35.48
C ASN A 172 1.83 16.44 -36.25
N LEU A 173 0.62 16.72 -35.75
CA LEU A 173 -0.35 17.57 -36.44
C LEU A 173 -1.06 18.52 -35.45
N PRO A 174 -0.44 19.65 -35.07
CA PRO A 174 -1.02 20.62 -34.14
C PRO A 174 -2.45 21.06 -34.48
N SER A 175 -3.41 20.83 -33.58
CA SER A 175 -4.80 21.26 -33.75
C SER A 175 -5.49 21.61 -32.42
N GLN A 176 -6.53 22.45 -32.48
CA GLN A 176 -7.36 22.77 -31.31
C GLN A 176 -8.17 21.55 -30.83
N ASP A 177 -8.54 20.66 -31.75
CA ASP A 177 -9.25 19.42 -31.41
C ASP A 177 -8.38 18.50 -30.54
N LEU A 178 -7.09 18.38 -30.85
CA LEU A 178 -6.14 17.61 -30.04
C LEU A 178 -5.86 18.27 -28.68
N ALA A 179 -5.92 19.61 -28.61
CA ALA A 179 -5.91 20.31 -27.34
C ALA A 179 -7.11 19.93 -26.46
N ASN A 180 -8.32 19.91 -27.03
CA ASN A 180 -9.52 19.50 -26.31
C ASN A 180 -9.49 17.99 -25.94
N GLU A 181 -8.98 17.15 -26.84
CA GLU A 181 -8.81 15.72 -26.61
C GLU A 181 -7.84 15.45 -25.45
N SER A 182 -6.73 16.17 -25.37
CA SER A 182 -5.78 16.04 -24.26
C SER A 182 -6.40 16.37 -22.90
N ILE A 183 -7.27 17.39 -22.84
CA ILE A 183 -8.00 17.76 -21.61
C ILE A 183 -8.95 16.62 -21.22
N SER A 184 -9.70 16.09 -22.19
CA SER A 184 -10.58 14.93 -21.99
C SER A 184 -9.79 13.71 -21.52
N ALA A 185 -8.65 13.41 -22.14
CA ALA A 185 -7.80 12.28 -21.79
C ALA A 185 -7.22 12.40 -20.37
N ILE A 186 -6.79 13.60 -19.94
CA ILE A 186 -6.35 13.82 -18.55
C ILE A 186 -7.51 13.59 -17.59
N ASN A 187 -8.70 14.11 -17.90
CA ASN A 187 -9.88 13.91 -17.05
C ASN A 187 -10.23 12.42 -16.92
N GLN A 188 -10.16 11.65 -18.01
CA GLN A 188 -10.36 10.20 -17.99
C GLN A 188 -9.27 9.50 -17.17
N TYR A 189 -8.00 9.87 -17.34
CA TYR A 189 -6.90 9.33 -16.53
C TYR A 189 -7.12 9.55 -15.02
N LEU A 190 -7.69 10.69 -14.61
CA LEU A 190 -8.01 10.97 -13.21
C LEU A 190 -9.19 10.15 -12.68
N HIS A 191 -10.30 10.14 -13.42
CA HIS A 191 -11.62 9.70 -12.94
C HIS A 191 -12.08 8.33 -13.47
N GLY A 192 -11.34 7.75 -14.40
CA GLY A 192 -11.77 6.61 -15.18
C GLY A 192 -12.80 7.00 -16.25
N THR A 193 -13.16 6.03 -17.09
CA THR A 193 -14.13 6.23 -18.18
C THR A 193 -14.79 4.92 -18.59
N THR A 194 -16.02 5.01 -19.07
CA THR A 194 -16.75 3.85 -19.64
C THR A 194 -16.63 3.85 -21.15
N TYR A 195 -16.11 2.77 -21.71
CA TYR A 195 -16.08 2.55 -23.15
C TYR A 195 -17.45 2.10 -23.66
N MET A 196 -18.22 3.07 -24.16
CA MET A 196 -19.63 2.92 -24.54
C MET A 196 -19.95 1.73 -25.45
N PRO A 197 -19.12 1.34 -26.45
CA PRO A 197 -19.42 0.19 -27.31
C PRO A 197 -19.53 -1.15 -26.56
N THR A 198 -18.87 -1.27 -25.40
CA THR A 198 -18.86 -2.51 -24.60
C THR A 198 -19.46 -2.33 -23.21
N GLY A 199 -19.62 -1.08 -22.74
CA GLY A 199 -19.94 -0.77 -21.36
C GLY A 199 -18.79 -1.04 -20.37
N GLN A 200 -17.60 -1.42 -20.86
CA GLN A 200 -16.45 -1.69 -20.01
C GLN A 200 -15.94 -0.41 -19.36
N TYR A 201 -15.79 -0.43 -18.04
CA TYR A 201 -15.17 0.67 -17.29
C TYR A 201 -13.64 0.50 -17.25
N PHE A 202 -12.93 1.59 -17.48
CA PHE A 202 -11.48 1.72 -17.36
C PHE A 202 -11.18 2.60 -16.14
N PRO A 203 -10.53 2.06 -15.10
CA PRO A 203 -10.28 2.79 -13.86
C PRO A 203 -9.26 3.93 -14.06
N GLY A 204 -9.55 5.07 -13.44
CA GLY A 204 -8.61 6.18 -13.34
C GLY A 204 -7.68 6.00 -12.14
N ILE A 205 -6.74 6.92 -11.94
CA ILE A 205 -5.81 6.85 -10.80
C ILE A 205 -6.54 6.92 -9.45
N TYR A 206 -7.71 7.55 -9.37
CA TYR A 206 -8.48 7.58 -8.13
C TYR A 206 -8.99 6.20 -7.73
N ASP A 207 -9.21 5.31 -8.71
CA ASP A 207 -9.73 3.96 -8.55
C ASP A 207 -8.62 2.92 -8.33
N GLU A 208 -7.37 3.34 -8.24
CA GLU A 208 -6.27 2.43 -7.91
C GLU A 208 -6.41 1.98 -6.44
N ALA A 209 -6.60 0.67 -6.26
CA ALA A 209 -6.76 0.07 -4.95
C ALA A 209 -5.40 -0.12 -4.25
N THR A 210 -5.28 0.41 -3.04
CA THR A 210 -4.19 0.00 -2.12
C THR A 210 -4.58 -1.30 -1.42
N VAL A 211 -3.72 -2.31 -1.49
CA VAL A 211 -3.95 -3.63 -0.89
C VAL A 211 -2.71 -4.11 -0.13
N GLY A 212 -2.91 -4.79 1.00
CA GLY A 212 -1.81 -5.45 1.72
C GLY A 212 -1.89 -5.30 3.23
N ALA A 213 -1.45 -6.34 3.94
CA ALA A 213 -1.21 -6.30 5.37
C ALA A 213 0.02 -5.47 5.78
N SER A 214 0.78 -4.98 4.79
CA SER A 214 2.17 -4.55 4.97
C SER A 214 2.32 -3.35 5.90
N GLY A 215 1.39 -2.39 5.92
CA GLY A 215 1.42 -1.31 6.91
C GLY A 215 1.46 -1.83 8.37
N ALA A 216 0.67 -2.85 8.69
CA ALA A 216 0.70 -3.48 10.01
C ALA A 216 1.99 -4.29 10.24
N VAL A 217 2.45 -5.02 9.23
CA VAL A 217 3.69 -5.82 9.28
C VAL A 217 4.93 -4.93 9.47
N PHE A 218 4.98 -3.76 8.84
CA PHE A 218 6.05 -2.78 9.04
C PHE A 218 6.02 -2.17 10.44
N GLY A 219 4.83 -1.96 11.03
CA GLY A 219 4.70 -1.65 12.45
C GLY A 219 5.28 -2.75 13.34
N ILE A 220 5.01 -4.02 13.04
CA ILE A 220 5.58 -5.20 13.74
C ILE A 220 7.10 -5.23 13.60
N LEU A 221 7.62 -5.02 12.39
CA LEU A 221 9.05 -5.01 12.11
C LEU A 221 9.75 -3.89 12.91
N PHE A 222 9.16 -2.69 12.92
CA PHE A 222 9.65 -1.60 13.75
C PHE A 222 9.67 -1.98 15.23
N ALA A 223 8.56 -2.53 15.75
CA ALA A 223 8.46 -2.94 17.14
C ALA A 223 9.52 -3.98 17.51
N PHE A 224 9.74 -4.97 16.65
CA PHE A 224 10.79 -5.96 16.86
C PHE A 224 12.19 -5.32 16.91
N GLY A 225 12.53 -4.48 15.93
CA GLY A 225 13.83 -3.79 15.89
C GLY A 225 14.03 -2.82 17.06
N TYR A 226 12.95 -2.24 17.59
CA TYR A 226 12.99 -1.32 18.73
C TYR A 226 13.12 -2.06 20.07
N LEU A 227 12.42 -3.18 20.25
CA LEU A 227 12.36 -3.92 21.52
C LEU A 227 13.46 -4.97 21.66
N PHE A 228 13.90 -5.54 20.55
CA PHE A 228 14.95 -6.55 20.50
C PHE A 228 16.13 -6.08 19.62
N PRO A 229 16.68 -4.88 19.87
CA PRO A 229 17.60 -4.21 18.94
C PRO A 229 18.92 -4.93 18.70
N ASN A 230 19.32 -5.81 19.63
CA ASN A 230 20.57 -6.57 19.56
C ASN A 230 20.38 -8.02 19.10
N THR A 231 19.15 -8.46 18.79
CA THR A 231 18.91 -9.78 18.19
C THR A 231 19.60 -9.85 16.84
N LEU A 232 20.38 -10.92 16.61
CA LEU A 232 21.09 -11.14 15.36
C LEU A 232 20.14 -11.76 14.33
N LEU A 233 19.99 -11.09 13.19
CA LEU A 233 19.33 -11.60 12.01
C LEU A 233 20.42 -12.01 11.01
N TYR A 234 20.31 -13.22 10.48
CA TYR A 234 21.30 -13.75 9.54
C TYR A 234 20.85 -13.49 8.10
N LEU A 235 21.42 -12.47 7.45
CA LEU A 235 21.19 -12.24 6.03
C LEU A 235 21.88 -13.33 5.21
N TYR A 236 21.13 -13.96 4.30
CA TYR A 236 21.58 -15.09 3.47
C TYR A 236 22.27 -16.20 4.28
N PHE A 237 21.88 -16.39 5.55
CA PHE A 237 22.50 -17.35 6.48
C PHE A 237 23.99 -17.11 6.83
N LEU A 238 24.60 -16.01 6.36
CA LEU A 238 26.05 -15.79 6.48
C LEU A 238 26.40 -14.63 7.39
N VAL A 239 25.73 -13.49 7.26
CA VAL A 239 26.14 -12.25 7.94
C VAL A 239 25.18 -11.94 9.09
N PRO A 240 25.62 -12.07 10.36
CA PRO A 240 24.80 -11.71 11.50
C PRO A 240 24.75 -10.19 11.64
N ILE A 241 23.57 -9.61 11.50
CA ILE A 241 23.34 -8.17 11.65
C ILE A 241 22.31 -7.95 12.75
N LYS A 242 22.57 -7.00 13.63
CA LYS A 242 21.62 -6.63 14.69
C LYS A 242 20.34 -6.08 14.08
N ALA A 243 19.19 -6.50 14.60
CA ALA A 243 17.86 -6.14 14.12
C ALA A 243 17.68 -4.62 13.92
N LYS A 244 18.19 -3.79 14.83
CA LYS A 244 18.12 -2.32 14.71
C LYS A 244 18.69 -1.76 13.40
N TYR A 245 19.77 -2.37 12.88
CA TYR A 245 20.40 -1.89 11.64
C TYR A 245 19.62 -2.35 10.42
N VAL A 246 19.10 -3.58 10.44
CA VAL A 246 18.24 -4.09 9.37
C VAL A 246 16.98 -3.25 9.24
N VAL A 247 16.31 -2.98 10.37
CA VAL A 247 15.07 -2.18 10.39
C VAL A 247 15.33 -0.74 9.99
N ALA A 248 16.42 -0.12 10.47
CA ALA A 248 16.77 1.25 10.08
C ALA A 248 17.13 1.35 8.59
N ALA A 249 17.91 0.40 8.06
CA ALA A 249 18.23 0.36 6.64
C ALA A 249 16.97 0.18 5.78
N TYR A 250 16.04 -0.68 6.21
CA TYR A 250 14.81 -0.89 5.46
C TYR A 250 13.91 0.35 5.52
N ALA A 251 13.80 1.03 6.67
CA ALA A 251 13.08 2.30 6.76
C ALA A 251 13.67 3.39 5.84
N LEU A 252 15.00 3.48 5.74
CA LEU A 252 15.66 4.41 4.83
C LEU A 252 15.43 4.04 3.36
N PHE A 253 15.45 2.76 3.03
CA PHE A 253 15.13 2.27 1.69
C PHE A 253 13.69 2.62 1.30
N GLU A 254 12.71 2.36 2.18
CA GLU A 254 11.30 2.72 1.96
C GLU A 254 11.12 4.22 1.74
N LEU A 255 11.81 5.06 2.53
CA LEU A 255 11.79 6.51 2.34
C LEU A 255 12.39 6.93 1.00
N TYR A 256 13.54 6.36 0.63
CA TYR A 256 14.19 6.64 -0.65
C TYR A 256 13.29 6.22 -1.82
N ALA A 257 12.75 5.01 -1.80
CA ALA A 257 11.90 4.47 -2.85
C ALA A 257 10.60 5.27 -2.99
N GLY A 258 9.95 5.61 -1.87
CA GLY A 258 8.76 6.47 -1.88
C GLY A 258 9.01 7.88 -2.45
N ILE A 259 10.21 8.44 -2.27
CA ILE A 259 10.59 9.75 -2.85
C ILE A 259 10.93 9.62 -4.34
N GLN A 260 11.69 8.59 -4.72
CA GLN A 260 12.05 8.35 -6.12
C GLN A 260 10.83 8.06 -6.98
N ASN A 261 9.86 7.33 -6.44
CA ASN A 261 8.56 7.07 -7.05
C ASN A 261 8.68 6.64 -8.52
N SER A 262 9.49 5.60 -8.74
CA SER A 262 9.94 5.18 -10.06
C SER A 262 8.81 4.59 -10.90
N ALA A 263 8.86 4.78 -12.22
CA ALA A 263 7.89 4.17 -13.13
C ALA A 263 7.93 2.63 -13.02
N GLY A 264 6.77 2.02 -12.77
CA GLY A 264 6.61 0.57 -12.56
C GLY A 264 6.69 0.10 -11.10
N ASP A 265 6.96 1.01 -10.15
CA ASP A 265 6.87 0.72 -8.72
C ASP A 265 5.42 0.86 -8.24
N ASN A 266 4.82 -0.26 -7.84
CA ASN A 266 3.43 -0.34 -7.36
C ASN A 266 3.36 -0.52 -5.83
N VAL A 267 4.46 -0.23 -5.12
CA VAL A 267 4.54 -0.41 -3.67
C VAL A 267 4.13 0.87 -2.95
N ALA A 268 3.20 0.75 -1.98
CA ALA A 268 2.76 1.85 -1.12
C ALA A 268 3.80 2.15 -0.02
N HIS A 269 5.00 2.62 -0.39
CA HIS A 269 6.12 2.88 0.53
C HIS A 269 5.76 3.79 1.72
N PHE A 270 4.94 4.81 1.50
CA PHE A 270 4.47 5.68 2.59
C PHE A 270 3.50 4.98 3.55
N ALA A 271 2.78 3.94 3.12
CA ALA A 271 1.99 3.10 4.03
C ALA A 271 2.92 2.30 4.96
N HIS A 272 4.03 1.76 4.43
CA HIS A 272 5.04 1.05 5.25
C HIS A 272 5.65 1.97 6.31
N LEU A 273 6.12 3.15 5.90
CA LEU A 273 6.66 4.16 6.82
C LEU A 273 5.61 4.63 7.84
N GLY A 274 4.36 4.81 7.39
CA GLY A 274 3.24 5.14 8.26
C GLY A 274 3.01 4.07 9.33
N GLY A 275 3.07 2.79 8.95
CA GLY A 275 3.01 1.66 9.87
C GLY A 275 4.11 1.67 10.93
N MET A 276 5.36 1.91 10.51
CA MET A 276 6.50 2.05 11.43
C MET A 276 6.31 3.23 12.40
N LEU A 277 5.88 4.39 11.91
CA LEU A 277 5.65 5.59 12.72
C LEU A 277 4.54 5.37 13.75
N VAL A 278 3.41 4.79 13.33
CA VAL A 278 2.28 4.49 14.23
C VAL A 278 2.70 3.46 15.27
N GLY A 279 3.45 2.43 14.87
CA GLY A 279 4.05 1.46 15.79
C GLY A 279 4.94 2.12 16.84
N PHE A 280 5.82 3.04 16.43
CA PHE A 280 6.65 3.83 17.34
C PHE A 280 5.82 4.63 18.35
N ILE A 281 4.83 5.39 17.87
CA ILE A 281 3.97 6.22 18.72
C ILE A 281 3.23 5.35 19.74
N LEU A 282 2.64 4.23 19.30
CA LEU A 282 1.90 3.33 20.16
C LEU A 282 2.80 2.70 21.24
N LEU A 283 4.02 2.29 20.88
CA LEU A 283 5.00 1.77 21.86
C LEU A 283 5.40 2.84 22.89
N LYS A 284 5.58 4.10 22.47
CA LYS A 284 5.89 5.20 23.39
C LYS A 284 4.74 5.46 24.37
N ILE A 285 3.49 5.41 23.90
CA ILE A 285 2.30 5.56 24.75
C ILE A 285 2.25 4.42 25.77
N TRP A 286 2.40 3.17 25.33
CA TRP A 286 2.38 2.01 26.22
C TRP A 286 3.52 2.01 27.24
N ASN A 287 4.72 2.44 26.85
CA ASN A 287 5.86 2.54 27.78
C ASN A 287 5.62 3.59 28.87
N LYS A 288 5.02 4.73 28.51
CA LYS A 288 4.68 5.77 29.50
C LYS A 288 3.66 5.29 30.52
N GLN A 289 2.67 4.53 30.08
CA GLN A 289 1.55 4.08 30.92
C GLN A 289 1.89 2.84 31.77
N ASN A 290 2.84 2.00 31.34
CA ASN A 290 3.08 0.70 31.97
C ASN A 290 4.57 0.42 32.28
N ARG A 291 5.19 1.34 33.03
CA ARG A 291 6.63 1.28 33.37
C ARG A 291 7.06 0.06 34.20
N LYS A 292 6.13 -0.64 34.86
CA LYS A 292 6.47 -1.78 35.75
C LYS A 292 6.59 -3.11 35.00
N HIS A 293 5.84 -3.33 33.92
CA HIS A 293 5.77 -4.60 33.18
C HIS A 293 5.74 -4.33 31.67
N PHE A 294 6.83 -3.77 31.13
CA PHE A 294 6.93 -3.50 29.69
C PHE A 294 7.13 -4.79 28.87
N TYR A 295 7.54 -5.87 29.53
CA TYR A 295 7.71 -7.25 29.06
C TYR A 295 7.02 -8.18 30.07
#